data_AF-A0A4R6ZPH4-F1
#
_entry.id   AF-A0A4R6ZPH4-F1
#
_cell.length_a   1.000
_cell.length_b   1.000
_cell.length_c   1.000
_cell.angle_alpha   90.00
_cell.angle_beta   90.00
_cell.angle_gamma   90.00
#
_symmetry.space_group_name_H-M   'P 1'
#
loop_
_entity.id
_entity.type
_entity.pdbx_description
1 polymer ?
#
loop_
_entity_poly.entity_id
_entity_poly.type
_entity_poly.pdbx_seq_one_letter_code
_entity_poly.pdbx_strand_id
1 'polypeptide(L)'
;MGKEFELVMQEMEFPNDSRGVFDGTLLCLEFFVAKNKVAYDAESGEPMLRREDRRLVNSLIQGEFKVFEQRMEEEQNIRPLHHLDALFKALEAGLIHLFSPEQEIEFANVGIEGFIQVYNDPDVQSKHADAILAKMLGSLDGEMDEEY
;
A
#
# COMPACT_ATOMS: atom_id res chain seq x y z
N MET A 1 10.82 -35.46 2.71
CA MET A 1 9.41 -35.05 2.53
C MET A 1 9.43 -33.61 2.05
N GLY A 2 8.69 -33.27 1.00
CA GLY A 2 8.57 -31.87 0.57
C GLY A 2 7.94 -31.04 1.68
N LYS A 3 8.36 -29.78 1.85
CA LYS A 3 7.69 -28.86 2.76
C LYS A 3 6.26 -28.65 2.23
N GLU A 4 5.27 -28.82 3.07
CA GLU A 4 3.87 -28.49 2.73
C GLU A 4 3.63 -27.02 3.08
N PHE A 5 3.07 -26.28 2.14
CA PHE A 5 2.80 -24.84 2.25
C PHE A 5 1.29 -24.57 2.25
N GLU A 6 0.90 -23.49 2.91
CA GLU A 6 -0.44 -22.90 2.91
C GLU A 6 -0.33 -21.47 2.36
N LEU A 7 -1.34 -21.05 1.61
CA LEU A 7 -1.49 -19.65 1.22
C LEU A 7 -2.09 -18.87 2.39
N VAL A 8 -1.36 -17.89 2.89
CA VAL A 8 -1.84 -16.93 3.89
C VAL A 8 -2.06 -15.59 3.20
N MET A 9 -3.24 -15.01 3.43
CA MET A 9 -3.57 -13.65 3.02
C MET A 9 -3.56 -12.73 4.24
N GLN A 10 -3.05 -11.51 4.04
CA GLN A 10 -3.13 -10.47 5.04
C GLN A 10 -3.57 -9.16 4.39
N GLU A 11 -4.63 -8.58 4.96
CA GLU A 11 -5.18 -7.29 4.55
C GLU A 11 -4.83 -6.22 5.59
N MET A 12 -4.49 -5.04 5.11
CA MET A 12 -4.21 -3.86 5.93
C MET A 12 -4.85 -2.64 5.28
N GLU A 13 -5.61 -1.86 6.03
CA GLU A 13 -6.15 -0.61 5.52
C GLU A 13 -5.02 0.41 5.31
N PHE A 14 -5.07 1.12 4.18
CA PHE A 14 -4.20 2.27 3.98
C PHE A 14 -4.53 3.32 5.03
N PRO A 15 -3.51 3.88 5.71
CA PRO A 15 -3.78 4.96 6.64
C PRO A 15 -4.30 6.17 5.87
N ASN A 16 -5.24 6.91 6.46
CA ASN A 16 -5.83 8.09 5.84
C ASN A 16 -4.71 9.06 5.45
N ASP A 17 -4.47 9.22 4.16
CA ASP A 17 -3.50 10.19 3.69
C ASP A 17 -4.08 11.60 3.82
N SER A 18 -3.23 12.60 4.02
CA SER A 18 -3.65 14.00 4.21
C SER A 18 -4.52 14.56 3.07
N ARG A 19 -4.55 13.90 1.92
CA ARG A 19 -5.33 14.27 0.73
C ARG A 19 -6.52 13.35 0.47
N GLY A 20 -6.67 12.27 1.24
CA GLY A 20 -7.76 11.29 1.15
C GLY A 20 -7.82 10.51 -0.17
N VAL A 21 -6.67 10.32 -0.83
CA VAL A 21 -6.59 9.65 -2.14
C VAL A 21 -6.74 8.13 -2.02
N PHE A 22 -6.27 7.54 -0.91
CA PHE A 22 -6.31 6.11 -0.66
C PHE A 22 -7.25 5.71 0.48
N ASP A 23 -8.08 6.64 0.97
CA ASP A 23 -9.04 6.38 2.04
C ASP A 23 -9.94 5.18 1.71
N GLY A 24 -10.02 4.20 2.61
CA GLY A 24 -10.80 2.97 2.41
C GLY A 24 -10.19 1.97 1.40
N THR A 25 -8.96 2.20 0.94
CA THR A 25 -8.21 1.22 0.14
C THR A 25 -7.56 0.18 1.06
N LEU A 26 -7.59 -1.10 0.66
CA LEU A 26 -6.93 -2.18 1.38
C LEU A 26 -5.66 -2.61 0.65
N LEU A 27 -4.53 -2.66 1.37
CA LEU A 27 -3.32 -3.37 0.96
C LEU A 27 -3.55 -4.86 1.18
N CYS A 28 -3.37 -5.66 0.13
CA CYS A 28 -3.48 -7.12 0.17
C CYS A 28 -2.09 -7.74 -0.01
N LEU A 29 -1.72 -8.64 0.89
CA LEU A 29 -0.45 -9.37 0.85
C LEU A 29 -0.70 -10.87 0.82
N GLU A 30 -0.01 -11.56 -0.08
CA GLU A 30 -0.12 -13.00 -0.27
C GLU A 30 1.23 -13.69 0.03
N PHE A 31 1.18 -14.73 0.87
CA PHE A 31 2.36 -15.48 1.32
C PHE A 31 2.14 -16.99 1.18
N PHE A 32 3.13 -17.71 0.67
CA PHE A 32 3.19 -19.16 0.80
C PHE A 32 4.00 -19.52 2.04
N VAL A 33 3.34 -20.14 3.03
CA VAL A 33 3.90 -20.36 4.37
C VAL A 33 3.92 -21.85 4.65
N ALA A 34 5.06 -22.41 5.06
CA ALA A 34 5.13 -23.80 5.45
C ALA A 34 4.23 -24.05 6.67
N LYS A 35 3.54 -25.19 6.73
CA LYS A 35 2.54 -25.49 7.76
C LYS A 35 3.00 -25.31 9.21
N ASN A 36 4.30 -25.47 9.47
CA ASN A 36 4.86 -25.27 10.81
C ASN A 36 5.07 -23.79 11.18
N LYS A 37 4.80 -22.85 10.27
CA LYS A 37 4.74 -21.40 10.48
C LYS A 37 3.34 -20.81 10.39
N VAL A 38 2.37 -21.66 10.07
CA VAL A 38 0.95 -21.32 10.05
C VAL A 38 0.36 -21.42 11.45
N ALA A 39 -0.53 -20.49 11.76
CA ALA A 39 -1.56 -20.56 12.79
C ALA A 39 -2.93 -20.55 12.09
N TYR A 40 -4.00 -20.88 12.79
CA TYR A 40 -5.35 -20.84 12.20
C TYR A 40 -6.21 -19.91 13.02
N ASP A 41 -7.00 -19.08 12.34
CA ASP A 41 -8.04 -18.32 13.01
C ASP A 41 -9.06 -19.28 13.64
N ALA A 42 -9.47 -18.99 14.87
CA ALA A 42 -10.33 -19.90 15.62
C ALA A 42 -11.78 -19.88 15.14
N GLU A 43 -12.21 -18.80 14.47
CA GLU A 43 -13.57 -18.59 14.00
C GLU A 43 -13.71 -18.97 12.52
N SER A 44 -12.86 -18.43 11.64
CA SER A 44 -12.92 -18.69 10.19
C SER A 44 -12.21 -19.98 9.79
N GLY A 45 -11.25 -20.46 10.60
CA GLY A 45 -10.40 -21.60 10.26
C GLY A 45 -9.36 -21.29 9.18
N GLU A 46 -9.20 -20.02 8.81
CA GLU A 46 -8.27 -19.60 7.76
C GLU A 46 -6.82 -19.62 8.26
N PRO A 47 -5.87 -20.00 7.39
CA PRO A 47 -4.45 -19.99 7.73
C PRO A 47 -3.96 -18.54 7.90
N MET A 48 -3.20 -18.32 8.96
CA MET A 48 -2.55 -17.07 9.30
C MET A 48 -1.07 -17.29 9.58
N LEU A 49 -0.25 -16.24 9.43
CA LEU A 49 1.10 -16.24 9.98
C LEU A 49 1.06 -16.40 11.51
N ARG A 50 2.02 -17.14 12.06
CA ARG A 50 2.26 -17.15 13.51
C ARG A 50 2.51 -15.73 14.01
N ARG A 51 2.18 -15.52 15.29
CA ARG A 51 2.21 -14.19 15.92
C ARG A 51 3.58 -13.50 15.82
N GLU A 52 4.68 -14.26 15.87
CA GLU A 52 6.03 -13.71 15.75
C GLU A 52 6.31 -13.18 14.34
N ASP A 53 6.03 -13.98 13.31
CA ASP A 53 6.26 -13.64 11.91
C ASP A 53 5.31 -12.50 11.48
N ARG A 54 4.04 -12.55 11.89
CA ARG A 54 3.06 -11.49 11.66
C ARG A 54 3.50 -10.14 12.24
N ARG A 55 4.18 -10.13 13.40
CA ARG A 55 4.70 -8.89 13.99
C ARG A 55 5.80 -8.28 13.14
N LEU A 56 6.70 -9.10 12.61
CA LEU A 56 7.78 -8.63 11.73
C LEU A 56 7.22 -8.00 10.46
N VAL A 57 6.26 -8.68 9.81
CA VAL A 57 5.54 -8.16 8.64
C VAL A 57 4.85 -6.84 8.97
N ASN A 58 4.09 -6.77 10.06
CA ASN A 58 3.39 -5.54 10.45
C ASN A 58 4.35 -4.39 10.72
N SER A 59 5.49 -4.63 11.36
CA SER A 59 6.49 -3.60 11.62
C SER A 59 7.12 -3.06 10.33
N LEU A 60 7.39 -3.93 9.35
CA LEU A 60 7.85 -3.50 8.03
C LEU A 60 6.80 -2.61 7.34
N ILE A 61 5.55 -3.06 7.27
CA ILE A 61 4.48 -2.32 6.59
C ILE A 61 4.25 -0.97 7.24
N GLN A 62 4.19 -0.91 8.58
CA GLN A 62 4.03 0.35 9.31
C GLN A 62 5.19 1.32 9.06
N GLY A 63 6.42 0.81 8.92
CA GLY A 63 7.58 1.61 8.56
C GLY A 63 7.43 2.24 7.18
N GLU A 64 7.08 1.43 6.18
CA GLU A 64 6.93 1.90 4.79
C GLU A 64 5.69 2.80 4.60
N PHE A 65 4.59 2.54 5.30
CA PHE A 65 3.41 3.41 5.31
C PHE A 65 3.75 4.80 5.83
N LYS A 66 4.53 4.90 6.91
CA LYS A 66 4.96 6.20 7.43
C LYS A 66 5.81 6.98 6.42
N VAL A 67 6.70 6.29 5.69
CA VAL A 67 7.50 6.92 4.63
C VAL A 67 6.62 7.37 3.48
N PHE A 68 5.63 6.56 3.11
CA PHE A 68 4.65 6.88 2.08
C PHE A 68 3.82 8.12 2.43
N GLU A 69 3.24 8.17 3.64
CA GLU A 69 2.48 9.33 4.14
C GLU A 69 3.32 10.61 4.11
N GLN A 70 4.55 10.54 4.62
CA GLN A 70 5.46 11.68 4.65
C GLN A 70 5.73 12.22 3.24
N ARG A 71 5.98 11.34 2.26
CA ARG A 71 6.16 11.76 0.86
C ARG A 71 4.89 12.38 0.27
N MET A 72 3.72 11.81 0.59
CA MET A 72 2.42 12.33 0.17
C MET A 72 2.13 13.74 0.74
N GLU A 73 2.68 14.06 1.91
CA GLU A 73 2.56 15.39 2.54
C GLU A 73 3.58 16.40 1.99
N GLU A 74 4.85 16.01 1.88
CA GLU A 74 5.96 16.93 1.59
C GLU A 74 6.10 17.31 0.11
N GLU A 75 5.76 16.42 -0.82
CA GLU A 75 6.01 16.65 -2.24
C GLU A 75 4.90 17.53 -2.87
N GLN A 76 5.30 18.52 -3.67
CA GLN A 76 4.40 19.33 -4.48
C GLN A 76 4.24 18.68 -5.86
N ASN A 77 3.01 18.66 -6.42
CA ASN A 77 2.69 18.03 -7.72
C ASN A 77 2.82 16.49 -7.77
N ILE A 78 2.48 15.83 -6.68
CA ILE A 78 2.51 14.38 -6.52
C ILE A 78 1.69 13.64 -7.58
N ARG A 79 2.23 12.51 -8.05
CA ARG A 79 1.47 11.48 -8.77
C ARG A 79 1.23 10.30 -7.83
N PRO A 80 0.04 10.15 -7.22
CA PRO A 80 -0.19 9.18 -6.15
C PRO A 80 0.17 7.74 -6.53
N LEU A 81 -0.13 7.33 -7.76
CA LEU A 81 0.22 6.01 -8.28
C LEU A 81 1.74 5.76 -8.34
N HIS A 82 2.55 6.81 -8.49
CA HIS A 82 4.02 6.67 -8.47
C HIS A 82 4.52 6.36 -7.06
N HIS A 83 3.95 7.00 -6.04
CA HIS A 83 4.31 6.72 -4.64
C HIS A 83 3.79 5.35 -4.20
N LEU A 84 2.62 4.95 -4.70
CA LEU A 84 2.09 3.60 -4.48
C LEU A 84 3.02 2.53 -5.07
N ASP A 85 3.47 2.70 -6.32
CA ASP A 85 4.44 1.81 -6.96
C ASP A 85 5.78 1.76 -6.18
N ALA A 86 6.24 2.91 -5.68
CA ALA A 86 7.43 2.96 -4.83
C ALA A 86 7.24 2.22 -3.49
N LEU A 87 6.06 2.35 -2.87
CA LEU A 87 5.69 1.63 -1.66
C LEU A 87 5.66 0.12 -1.91
N PHE A 88 5.04 -0.34 -3.00
CA PHE A 88 5.02 -1.76 -3.35
C PHE A 88 6.43 -2.32 -3.53
N LYS A 89 7.28 -1.64 -4.30
CA LYS A 89 8.68 -2.06 -4.48
C LYS A 89 9.44 -2.15 -3.16
N ALA A 90 9.22 -1.20 -2.24
CA ALA A 90 9.85 -1.23 -0.93
C ALA A 90 9.35 -2.39 -0.07
N LEU A 91 8.03 -2.65 -0.07
CA LEU A 91 7.42 -3.78 0.62
C LEU A 91 7.87 -5.13 0.04
N GLU A 92 7.84 -5.32 -1.27
CA GLU A 92 8.34 -6.52 -1.93
C GLU A 92 9.79 -6.81 -1.54
N ALA A 93 10.65 -5.79 -1.66
CA ALA A 93 12.05 -5.93 -1.27
C ALA A 93 12.19 -6.27 0.22
N GLY A 94 11.49 -5.55 1.11
CA GLY A 94 11.54 -5.78 2.55
C GLY A 94 11.04 -7.17 2.95
N LEU A 95 9.95 -7.65 2.36
CA LEU A 95 9.36 -8.97 2.63
C LEU A 95 10.29 -10.09 2.15
N ILE A 96 10.92 -9.94 0.97
CA ILE A 96 11.93 -10.88 0.48
C ILE A 96 13.13 -10.96 1.44
N HIS A 97 13.55 -9.84 2.05
CA HIS A 97 14.64 -9.85 3.03
C HIS A 97 14.24 -10.45 4.38
N LEU A 98 12.98 -10.29 4.79
CA LEU A 98 12.46 -10.91 6.00
C LEU A 98 12.41 -12.43 5.89
N PHE A 99 12.23 -12.95 4.68
CA PHE A 99 12.03 -14.37 4.41
C PHE A 99 13.09 -14.89 3.42
N SER A 100 14.27 -15.26 3.93
CA SER A 100 15.32 -15.84 3.07
C SER A 100 14.90 -17.23 2.56
N PRO A 101 15.48 -17.75 1.45
CA PRO A 101 15.07 -19.03 0.83
C PRO A 101 15.19 -20.28 1.72
N GLU A 102 15.91 -20.19 2.84
CA GLU A 102 16.02 -21.24 3.86
C GLU A 102 14.82 -21.23 4.81
N GLN A 103 14.16 -20.08 4.90
CA GLN A 103 13.04 -19.82 5.78
C GLN A 103 11.75 -20.34 5.17
N GLU A 104 10.90 -20.77 6.08
CA GLU A 104 9.68 -21.53 5.85
C GLU A 104 8.54 -20.66 5.29
N ILE A 105 8.85 -19.50 4.72
CA ILE A 105 7.91 -18.49 4.21
C ILE A 105 8.44 -17.99 2.87
N GLU A 106 7.57 -17.88 1.88
CA GLU A 106 7.84 -17.35 0.56
C GLU A 106 6.81 -16.26 0.25
N PHE A 107 7.28 -15.06 -0.10
CA PHE A 107 6.41 -13.96 -0.50
C PHE A 107 5.92 -14.18 -1.94
N ALA A 108 4.60 -14.09 -2.14
CA ALA A 108 3.99 -14.33 -3.44
C ALA A 108 3.65 -13.03 -4.18
N ASN A 109 2.94 -12.10 -3.50
CA ASN A 109 2.41 -10.92 -4.17
C ASN A 109 1.98 -9.80 -3.21
N VAL A 110 1.98 -8.56 -3.72
CA VAL A 110 1.38 -7.37 -3.10
C VAL A 110 0.38 -6.73 -4.06
N GLY A 111 -0.78 -6.36 -3.55
CA GLY A 111 -1.82 -5.71 -4.33
C GLY A 111 -2.65 -4.73 -3.52
N ILE A 112 -3.62 -4.11 -4.19
CA ILE A 112 -4.62 -3.25 -3.57
C ILE A 112 -6.02 -3.66 -3.99
N GLU A 113 -6.94 -3.59 -3.05
CA GLU A 113 -8.37 -3.72 -3.27
C GLU A 113 -9.08 -2.40 -2.90
N GLY A 114 -10.18 -2.08 -3.57
CA GLY A 114 -11.01 -0.90 -3.27
C GLY A 114 -10.57 0.42 -3.94
N PHE A 115 -9.33 0.54 -4.43
CA PHE A 115 -8.82 1.80 -5.01
C PHE A 115 -9.68 2.36 -6.17
N ILE A 116 -10.18 1.50 -7.06
CA ILE A 116 -11.04 1.92 -8.18
C ILE A 116 -12.41 2.42 -7.71
N GLN A 117 -12.91 1.93 -6.57
CA GLN A 117 -14.19 2.36 -6.01
C GLN A 117 -14.07 3.75 -5.38
N VAL A 118 -12.97 4.02 -4.68
CA VAL A 118 -12.63 5.35 -4.11
C VAL A 118 -12.40 6.38 -5.22
N TYR A 119 -11.69 6.00 -6.30
CA TYR A 119 -11.44 6.91 -7.43
C TYR A 119 -12.69 7.14 -8.31
N ASN A 120 -13.72 6.32 -8.18
CA ASN A 120 -15.04 6.51 -8.79
C ASN A 120 -16.06 7.16 -7.86
N ASP A 121 -15.64 7.55 -6.64
CA ASP A 121 -16.46 8.36 -5.76
C ASP A 121 -16.62 9.78 -6.36
N PRO A 122 -17.86 10.24 -6.61
CA PRO A 122 -18.12 11.56 -7.20
C PRO A 122 -17.48 12.70 -6.41
N ASP A 123 -17.39 12.60 -5.09
CA ASP A 123 -16.84 13.65 -4.22
C ASP A 123 -15.32 13.73 -4.33
N VAL A 124 -14.65 12.58 -4.45
CA VAL A 124 -13.20 12.49 -4.69
C VAL A 124 -12.84 12.95 -6.10
N GLN A 125 -13.63 12.55 -7.10
CA GLN A 125 -13.49 13.03 -8.48
C GLN A 125 -13.69 14.55 -8.60
N SER A 126 -14.66 15.11 -7.87
CA SER A 126 -14.88 16.57 -7.85
C SER A 126 -13.67 17.30 -7.27
N LYS A 127 -13.11 16.84 -6.15
CA LYS A 127 -11.91 17.44 -5.54
C LYS A 127 -10.69 17.36 -6.46
N HIS A 128 -10.54 16.27 -7.22
CA HIS A 128 -9.49 16.13 -8.22
C HIS A 128 -9.70 17.06 -9.42
N ALA A 129 -10.94 17.20 -9.91
CA ALA A 129 -11.27 18.14 -10.98
C ALA A 129 -10.98 19.58 -10.56
N ASP A 130 -11.33 19.95 -9.33
CA ASP A 130 -11.06 21.28 -8.76
C ASP A 130 -9.55 21.53 -8.59
N ALA A 131 -8.77 20.53 -8.17
CA ALA A 131 -7.32 20.65 -8.07
C ALA A 131 -6.63 20.79 -9.45
N ILE A 132 -7.14 20.10 -10.48
CA ILE A 132 -6.64 20.23 -11.86
C ILE A 132 -7.01 21.60 -12.43
N LEU A 133 -8.24 22.08 -12.21
CA LEU A 133 -8.69 23.40 -12.62
C LEU A 133 -7.89 24.51 -11.93
N ALA A 134 -7.67 24.41 -10.61
CA ALA A 134 -6.85 25.35 -9.86
C ALA A 134 -5.40 25.40 -10.37
N LYS A 135 -4.84 24.25 -10.75
CA LYS A 135 -3.50 24.18 -11.34
C LYS A 135 -3.45 24.80 -12.73
N MET A 136 -4.47 24.58 -13.58
CA MET A 136 -4.57 25.20 -14.90
C MET A 136 -4.76 26.73 -14.82
N LEU A 137 -5.60 27.19 -13.90
CA LEU A 137 -5.84 28.61 -13.66
C LEU A 137 -4.61 29.30 -13.04
N GLY A 138 -3.94 28.65 -12.08
CA GLY A 138 -2.69 29.15 -11.52
C GLY A 138 -1.53 29.17 -12.51
N SER A 139 -1.52 28.30 -13.52
CA SER A 139 -0.55 28.38 -14.64
C SER A 139 -0.90 29.47 -15.68
N LEU A 140 -2.17 29.88 -15.77
CA LEU A 140 -2.61 30.98 -16.64
C LEU A 140 -2.28 32.35 -16.03
N ASP A 141 -2.39 32.50 -14.71
CA ASP A 141 -2.01 33.74 -14.00
C ASP A 141 -0.49 33.95 -13.92
N GLY A 142 0.32 32.93 -14.18
CA GLY A 142 1.79 33.01 -14.18
C GLY A 142 2.42 33.44 -15.51
N GLU A 143 1.65 33.51 -16.60
CA GLU A 143 2.14 33.90 -17.94
C GLU A 143 1.79 35.36 -18.32
N MET A 144 1.13 36.15 -17.43
CA MET A 144 0.77 37.55 -17.70
C MET A 144 1.61 38.61 -16.99
N ASP A 145 2.76 38.26 -16.39
CA ASP A 145 3.64 39.23 -15.69
C ASP A 145 5.04 39.36 -16.31
N GLU A 146 5.18 39.12 -17.63
CA GLU A 146 6.35 39.57 -18.41
C GLU A 146 5.93 40.27 -19.70
N GLU A 147 5.28 41.43 -19.58
CA GLU A 147 5.40 42.45 -20.62
C GLU A 147 5.36 43.86 -19.99
N TYR A 148 6.55 44.50 -20.05
CA TYR A 148 6.92 45.92 -19.96
C TYR A 148 7.84 46.34 -18.81
#